data_AF-A0A0F9FS67-F1
#
_entry.id   AF-A0A0F9FS67-F1
#
_cell.length_a   1.000
_cell.length_b   1.000
_cell.length_c   1.000
_cell.angle_alpha   90.00
_cell.angle_beta   90.00
_cell.angle_gamma   90.00
#
_symmetry.space_group_name_H-M   'P 1'
#
loop_
_entity.id
_entity.type
_entity.pdbx_description
1 polymer ?
#
loop_
_entity_poly.entity_id
_entity_poly.type
_entity_poly.pdbx_seq_one_letter_code
_entity_poly.pdbx_strand_id
1 'polypeptide(L)'
;MKRTEDDKVCQAPIKVVLGGQEYDVVPLVIRDSREWRAQVVELLNGLPAFANINTDDSESFGNAIQGFLVSMPDKVIDLFFGYAKELDRDEIEAVACEAEIVKAFEQVMGAAFPLASSAGRILEGLSK
;
A
#
# COMPACT_ATOMS: atom_id res chain seq x y z
N MET A 1 -22.95 25.68 -1.64
CA MET A 1 -23.05 24.42 -0.88
C MET A 1 -21.69 24.16 -0.25
N LYS A 2 -21.54 24.39 1.06
CA LYS A 2 -20.26 24.26 1.78
C LYS A 2 -19.94 22.77 1.91
N ARG A 3 -18.80 22.33 1.35
CA ARG A 3 -18.27 20.98 1.50
C ARG A 3 -17.99 20.70 2.98
N THR A 4 -18.51 19.60 3.50
CA THR A 4 -18.30 19.13 4.87
C THR A 4 -16.91 18.51 5.02
N GLU A 5 -16.31 18.60 6.20
CA GLU A 5 -14.92 18.19 6.46
C GLU A 5 -14.64 16.73 6.12
N ASP A 6 -15.65 15.86 6.19
CA ASP A 6 -15.59 14.44 5.81
C ASP A 6 -15.28 14.21 4.32
N ASP A 7 -15.67 15.13 3.42
CA ASP A 7 -15.31 15.04 1.99
C ASP A 7 -13.81 15.26 1.74
N LYS A 8 -13.07 15.84 2.71
CA LYS A 8 -11.60 15.96 2.67
C LYS A 8 -10.88 14.76 3.29
N VAL A 9 -11.56 13.97 4.11
CA VAL A 9 -10.93 12.87 4.88
C VAL A 9 -10.46 11.74 3.95
N CYS A 10 -11.22 11.45 2.89
CA CYS A 10 -10.93 10.31 2.01
C CYS A 10 -9.88 10.57 0.91
N GLN A 11 -9.35 11.80 0.79
CA GLN A 11 -8.32 12.16 -0.19
C GLN A 11 -7.13 12.91 0.42
N ALA A 12 -6.97 12.86 1.75
CA ALA A 12 -5.79 13.43 2.39
C ALA A 12 -4.52 12.74 1.83
N PRO A 13 -3.50 13.49 1.38
CA PRO A 13 -2.25 12.90 0.91
C PRO A 13 -1.57 12.07 2.00
N ILE A 14 -0.99 10.94 1.61
CA ILE A 14 -0.12 10.13 2.44
C ILE A 14 1.24 10.81 2.46
N LYS A 15 1.68 11.28 3.63
CA LYS A 15 2.97 11.94 3.79
C LYS A 15 4.08 10.93 3.99
N VAL A 16 5.06 10.94 3.09
CA VAL A 16 6.22 10.03 3.15
C VAL A 16 7.52 10.83 3.18
N VAL A 17 8.56 10.27 3.78
CA VAL A 17 9.91 10.88 3.82
C VAL A 17 10.84 9.98 3.02
N LEU A 18 11.48 10.55 1.99
CA LEU A 18 12.38 9.83 1.08
C LEU A 18 13.63 10.69 0.87
N GLY A 19 14.82 10.16 1.14
CA GLY A 19 16.07 10.93 1.02
C GLY A 19 16.10 12.17 1.92
N GLY A 20 15.40 12.13 3.06
CA GLY A 20 15.28 13.26 3.98
C GLY A 20 14.30 14.37 3.56
N GLN A 21 13.57 14.23 2.44
CA GLN A 21 12.54 15.19 2.00
C GLN A 21 11.13 14.61 2.16
N GLU A 22 10.17 15.47 2.52
CA GLU A 22 8.74 15.10 2.57
C GLU A 22 8.10 15.14 1.19
N TYR A 23 7.32 14.10 0.87
CA TYR A 23 6.52 13.98 -0.34
C TYR A 23 5.06 13.65 0.01
N ASP A 24 4.15 14.16 -0.81
CA ASP A 24 2.72 13.90 -0.72
C ASP A 24 2.32 12.85 -1.78
N VAL A 25 1.89 11.67 -1.33
CA VAL A 25 1.35 10.62 -2.20
C VAL A 25 -0.17 10.68 -2.17
N VAL A 26 -0.79 11.04 -3.29
CA VAL A 26 -2.25 11.19 -3.39
C VAL A 26 -2.92 9.81 -3.39
N PRO A 27 -3.96 9.57 -2.55
CA PRO A 27 -4.70 8.32 -2.60
C PRO A 27 -5.34 8.08 -3.96
N LEU A 28 -5.25 6.83 -4.45
CA LEU A 28 -5.87 6.46 -5.71
C LEU A 28 -7.40 6.47 -5.59
N VAL A 29 -8.07 6.91 -6.66
CA VAL A 29 -9.52 6.71 -6.80
C VAL A 29 -9.84 5.21 -6.92
N ILE A 30 -11.07 4.81 -6.60
CA ILE A 30 -11.49 3.40 -6.49
C ILE A 30 -11.11 2.56 -7.71
N ARG A 31 -11.26 3.09 -8.92
CA ARG A 31 -10.92 2.38 -10.18
C ARG A 31 -9.43 2.06 -10.24
N ASP A 32 -8.59 3.07 -10.14
CA ASP A 32 -7.14 2.94 -10.28
C ASP A 32 -6.56 2.12 -9.10
N SER A 33 -7.15 2.27 -7.91
CA SER A 33 -6.84 1.46 -6.73
C SER A 33 -7.17 -0.02 -6.94
N ARG A 34 -8.26 -0.35 -7.65
CA ARG A 34 -8.60 -1.74 -7.99
C ARG A 34 -7.58 -2.35 -8.94
N GLU A 35 -7.19 -1.60 -9.98
CA GLU A 35 -6.18 -2.04 -10.95
C GLU A 35 -4.84 -2.27 -10.26
N TRP A 36 -4.41 -1.34 -9.42
CA TRP A 36 -3.17 -1.46 -8.65
C TRP A 36 -3.19 -2.67 -7.70
N ARG A 37 -4.28 -2.89 -6.95
CA ARG A 37 -4.41 -4.08 -6.09
C ARG A 37 -4.36 -5.39 -6.87
N ALA A 38 -4.86 -5.43 -8.11
CA ALA A 38 -4.77 -6.61 -8.95
C ALA A 38 -3.31 -6.96 -9.28
N GLN A 39 -2.45 -5.96 -9.50
CA GLN A 39 -1.01 -6.16 -9.71
C GLN A 39 -0.33 -6.74 -8.46
N VAL A 40 -0.71 -6.27 -7.26
CA VAL A 40 -0.21 -6.83 -5.99
C VAL A 40 -0.57 -8.32 -5.89
N VAL A 41 -1.83 -8.68 -6.16
CA VAL A 41 -2.31 -10.07 -6.11
C VAL A 41 -1.60 -10.94 -7.16
N GLU A 42 -1.38 -10.43 -8.37
CA GLU A 42 -0.65 -11.14 -9.43
C GLU A 42 0.79 -11.46 -9.00
N LEU A 43 1.50 -10.48 -8.41
CA LEU A 43 2.86 -10.68 -7.91
C LEU A 43 2.92 -11.70 -6.76
N LEU A 44 1.95 -11.67 -5.84
CA LEU A 44 1.85 -12.65 -4.76
C LEU A 44 1.59 -14.07 -5.29
N ASN A 45 0.71 -14.21 -6.29
CA ASN A 45 0.43 -15.50 -6.92
C ASN A 45 1.63 -16.05 -7.72
N GLY A 46 2.52 -15.17 -8.20
CA GLY A 46 3.76 -15.56 -8.88
C GLY A 46 4.80 -16.21 -7.95
N LEU A 47 4.64 -16.10 -6.63
CA LEU A 47 5.54 -16.70 -5.66
C LEU A 47 5.05 -18.10 -5.26
N PRO A 48 5.83 -19.18 -5.49
CA PRO A 48 5.40 -20.55 -5.19
C PRO A 48 5.03 -20.79 -3.73
N ALA A 49 5.68 -20.09 -2.80
CA ALA A 49 5.38 -20.16 -1.36
C ALA A 49 4.03 -19.52 -0.98
N PHE A 50 3.44 -18.76 -1.89
CA PHE A 50 2.28 -17.90 -1.71
C PHE A 50 1.19 -18.16 -2.75
N ALA A 51 1.39 -19.18 -3.61
CA ALA A 51 0.37 -19.65 -4.52
C ALA A 51 -0.84 -20.15 -3.72
N ASN A 52 -2.03 -19.63 -4.06
CA ASN A 52 -3.31 -19.90 -3.38
C ASN A 52 -3.54 -19.17 -2.05
N ILE A 53 -2.94 -18.00 -1.82
CA ILE A 53 -3.37 -17.16 -0.70
C ILE A 53 -4.83 -16.79 -0.87
N ASN A 54 -5.64 -17.18 0.10
CA ASN A 54 -6.97 -16.65 0.26
C ASN A 54 -6.86 -15.26 0.88
N THR A 55 -7.26 -14.22 0.15
CA THR A 55 -7.29 -12.83 0.66
C THR A 55 -8.32 -12.64 1.78
N ASP A 56 -9.21 -13.62 2.00
CA ASP A 56 -10.18 -13.62 3.09
C ASP A 56 -9.55 -14.03 4.44
N ASP A 57 -8.32 -14.58 4.44
CA ASP A 57 -7.54 -14.86 5.64
C ASP A 57 -6.47 -13.80 5.84
N SER A 58 -6.70 -12.90 6.80
CA SER A 58 -5.81 -11.78 7.08
C SER A 58 -4.43 -12.19 7.57
N GLU A 59 -4.29 -13.35 8.23
CA GLU A 59 -2.99 -13.82 8.72
C GLU A 59 -2.15 -14.37 7.55
N SER A 60 -2.74 -15.23 6.72
CA SER A 60 -2.08 -15.73 5.51
C SER A 60 -1.69 -14.60 4.55
N PHE A 61 -2.57 -13.60 4.38
CA PHE A 61 -2.27 -12.42 3.58
C PHE A 61 -1.13 -11.59 4.18
N GLY A 62 -1.10 -11.39 5.50
CA GLY A 62 -0.02 -10.68 6.18
C GLY A 62 1.35 -11.34 5.99
N ASN A 63 1.42 -12.66 6.19
CA ASN A 63 2.65 -13.45 6.01
C ASN A 63 3.15 -13.42 4.55
N ALA A 64 2.22 -13.40 3.59
CA ALA A 64 2.54 -13.29 2.19
C ALA A 64 3.17 -11.96 1.81
N ILE A 65 2.60 -10.85 2.31
CA ILE A 65 3.16 -9.52 2.10
C ILE A 65 4.57 -9.44 2.72
N GLN A 66 4.77 -9.98 3.92
CA GLN A 66 6.11 -10.03 4.53
C GLN A 66 7.11 -10.83 3.67
N GLY A 67 6.71 -12.01 3.20
CA GLY A 67 7.56 -12.82 2.33
C GLY A 67 7.86 -12.15 0.99
N PHE A 68 6.89 -11.44 0.41
CA PHE A 68 7.05 -10.63 -0.79
C PHE A 68 8.05 -9.48 -0.59
N LEU A 69 7.94 -8.74 0.52
CA LEU A 69 8.88 -7.66 0.86
C LEU A 69 10.33 -8.15 0.92
N VAL A 70 10.56 -9.36 1.44
CA VAL A 70 11.90 -9.95 1.56
C VAL A 70 12.40 -10.54 0.24
N SER A 71 11.50 -11.15 -0.55
CA SER A 71 11.91 -11.94 -1.72
C SER A 71 11.97 -11.14 -3.01
N MET A 72 11.29 -9.99 -3.08
CA MET A 72 11.15 -9.20 -4.30
C MET A 72 11.24 -7.68 -4.03
N PRO A 73 12.33 -7.18 -3.43
CA PRO A 73 12.46 -5.76 -3.07
C PRO A 73 12.26 -4.82 -4.28
N ASP A 74 12.82 -5.16 -5.45
CA ASP A 74 12.63 -4.36 -6.67
C ASP A 74 11.15 -4.23 -7.08
N LYS A 75 10.35 -5.28 -6.87
CA LYS A 75 8.91 -5.24 -7.19
C LYS A 75 8.11 -4.44 -6.17
N VAL A 76 8.57 -4.35 -4.93
CA VAL A 76 8.01 -3.43 -3.94
C VAL A 76 8.21 -1.99 -4.39
N ILE A 77 9.43 -1.66 -4.85
CA ILE A 77 9.75 -0.33 -5.37
C ILE A 77 8.90 -0.02 -6.62
N ASP A 78 8.81 -0.96 -7.56
CA ASP A 78 7.94 -0.83 -8.74
C ASP A 78 6.48 -0.56 -8.36
N LEU A 79 5.93 -1.30 -7.39
CA LEU A 79 4.55 -1.12 -6.92
C LEU A 79 4.35 0.22 -6.21
N PHE A 80 5.33 0.67 -5.41
CA PHE A 80 5.29 1.96 -4.74
C PHE A 80 5.16 3.09 -5.76
N PHE A 81 6.05 3.14 -6.75
CA PHE A 81 6.00 4.16 -7.81
C PHE A 81 4.80 3.97 -8.76
N GLY A 82 4.32 2.74 -8.94
CA GLY A 82 3.06 2.46 -9.64
C GLY A 82 1.83 3.06 -8.95
N TYR A 83 1.86 3.18 -7.62
CA TYR A 83 0.86 3.90 -6.85
C TYR A 83 1.11 5.41 -6.87
N ALA A 84 2.35 5.82 -6.61
CA ALA A 84 2.79 7.21 -6.48
C ALA A 84 3.28 7.79 -7.82
N LYS A 85 2.42 7.75 -8.85
CA LYS A 85 2.77 8.08 -10.24
C LYS A 85 3.33 9.49 -10.48
N GLU A 86 3.07 10.41 -9.57
CA GLU A 86 3.51 11.80 -9.66
C GLU A 86 4.91 12.03 -9.07
N LEU A 87 5.50 11.03 -8.41
CA LEU A 87 6.85 11.12 -7.85
C LEU A 87 7.90 10.84 -8.93
N ASP A 88 8.99 11.61 -8.90
CA ASP A 88 10.15 11.36 -9.76
C ASP A 88 10.97 10.18 -9.21
N ARG A 89 10.84 9.03 -9.88
CA ARG A 89 11.51 7.79 -9.48
C ARG A 89 13.02 7.92 -9.52
N ASP A 90 13.57 8.51 -10.59
CA ASP A 90 15.01 8.56 -10.81
C ASP A 90 15.67 9.49 -9.79
N GLU A 91 15.04 10.61 -9.46
CA GLU A 91 15.50 11.51 -8.39
C GLU A 91 15.49 10.81 -7.02
N ILE A 92 14.39 10.13 -6.69
CA ILE A 92 14.21 9.50 -5.38
C ILE A 92 15.15 8.31 -5.20
N GLU A 93 15.31 7.44 -6.21
CA GLU A 93 16.21 6.29 -6.13
C GLU A 93 17.68 6.70 -5.98
N ALA A 94 18.05 7.92 -6.40
CA ALA A 94 19.40 8.45 -6.21
C ALA A 94 19.71 8.90 -4.77
N VAL A 95 18.69 9.18 -3.95
CA VAL A 95 18.86 9.81 -2.62
C VAL A 95 18.22 9.04 -1.47
N ALA A 96 17.18 8.26 -1.71
CA ALA A 96 16.46 7.51 -0.69
C ALA A 96 17.08 6.13 -0.46
N CYS A 97 17.00 5.65 0.77
CA CYS A 97 17.36 4.28 1.11
C CYS A 97 16.15 3.34 1.00
N GLU A 98 16.40 2.05 0.81
CA GLU A 98 15.34 1.03 0.72
C GLU A 98 14.39 1.04 1.93
N ALA A 99 14.92 1.28 3.14
CA ALA A 99 14.12 1.34 4.36
C ALA A 99 13.07 2.47 4.33
N GLU A 100 13.39 3.61 3.71
CA GLU A 100 12.43 4.71 3.52
C GLU A 100 11.33 4.32 2.54
N ILE A 101 11.66 3.63 1.44
CA ILE A 101 10.68 3.15 0.46
C ILE A 101 9.77 2.08 1.07
N VAL A 102 10.30 1.12 1.83
CA VAL A 102 9.49 0.09 2.50
C VAL A 102 8.50 0.75 3.47
N LYS A 103 8.95 1.72 4.27
CA LYS A 103 8.07 2.46 5.18
C LYS A 103 7.00 3.29 4.44
N ALA A 104 7.36 3.88 3.31
CA ALA A 104 6.40 4.58 2.46
C ALA A 104 5.37 3.61 1.86
N PHE A 105 5.82 2.43 1.43
CA PHE A 105 4.98 1.38 0.89
C PHE A 105 3.99 0.80 1.92
N GLU A 106 4.40 0.62 3.18
CA GLU A 106 3.50 0.22 4.27
C GLU A 106 2.31 1.19 4.42
N GLN A 107 2.57 2.49 4.33
CA GLN A 107 1.52 3.51 4.40
C GLN A 107 0.59 3.45 3.18
N VAL A 108 1.15 3.25 1.99
CA VAL A 108 0.38 3.04 0.76
C VAL A 108 -0.50 1.80 0.87
N MET A 109 0.01 0.68 1.39
CA MET A 109 -0.75 -0.56 1.60
C MET A 109 -1.93 -0.34 2.56
N GLY A 110 -1.73 0.40 3.66
CA GLY A 110 -2.80 0.75 4.58
C GLY A 110 -3.92 1.57 3.91
N ALA A 111 -3.55 2.52 3.05
CA ALA A 111 -4.52 3.32 2.30
C ALA A 111 -5.20 2.53 1.17
N ALA A 112 -4.48 1.61 0.53
CA ALA A 112 -4.97 0.83 -0.60
C ALA A 112 -5.87 -0.35 -0.18
N PHE A 113 -5.73 -0.87 1.03
CA PHE A 113 -6.55 -1.97 1.57
C PHE A 113 -7.38 -1.56 2.80
N PRO A 114 -8.23 -0.51 2.71
CA PRO A 114 -8.94 0.04 3.88
C PRO A 114 -9.93 -0.93 4.52
N LEU A 115 -10.38 -1.95 3.76
CA LEU A 115 -11.28 -2.99 4.25
C LEU A 115 -10.58 -3.98 5.18
N ALA A 116 -9.30 -4.28 4.96
CA ALA A 116 -8.54 -5.15 5.86
C ALA A 116 -8.45 -4.53 7.26
N SER A 117 -8.14 -3.23 7.33
CA SER A 117 -8.10 -2.47 8.59
C SER A 117 -9.48 -2.25 9.22
N SER A 118 -10.55 -2.28 8.42
CA SER A 118 -11.91 -2.11 8.91
C SER A 118 -12.53 -3.42 9.42
N ALA A 119 -12.21 -4.55 8.78
CA ALA A 119 -12.66 -5.88 9.18
C ALA A 119 -12.15 -6.25 10.59
N GLY A 120 -10.86 -6.00 10.88
CA GLY A 120 -10.30 -6.22 12.21
C GLY A 120 -11.03 -5.45 13.31
N ARG A 121 -11.30 -4.15 13.08
CA ARG A 121 -12.04 -3.30 14.03
C ARG A 121 -13.49 -3.75 14.25
N ILE A 122 -14.15 -4.23 13.21
CA ILE A 122 -15.53 -4.75 13.31
C ILE A 122 -15.56 -6.04 14.15
N LEU A 123 -14.63 -6.97 13.91
CA LEU A 123 -14.56 -8.25 14.62
C LEU A 123 -14.20 -8.08 16.11
N GLU A 124 -13.30 -7.14 16.44
CA GLU A 124 -13.00 -6.75 17.82
C GLU A 124 -14.21 -6.15 18.54
N GLY A 125 -15.04 -5.38 17.83
CA GLY A 125 -16.25 -4.77 18.37
C GLY A 125 -17.38 -5.76 18.65
N LEU A 126 -17.44 -6.87 17.91
CA LEU A 126 -18.43 -7.94 18.09
C LEU A 126 -18.06 -8.96 19.18
N SER A 127 -16.80 -8.93 19.64
CA SER A 127 -16.28 -9.83 20.68
C SER A 127 -16.41 -9.25 22.10
N LYS A 128 -17.15 -8.15 22.27
CA LYS A 128 -17.49 -7.49 23.54
C LYS A 128 -18.97 -7.67 23.85
#